data_AF-A0A7J4RYW3-F1
#
_entry.id   AF-A0A7J4RYW3-F1
#
_cell.length_a   1.000
_cell.length_b   1.000
_cell.length_c   1.000
_cell.angle_alpha   90.00
_cell.angle_beta   90.00
_cell.angle_gamma   90.00
#
_symmetry.space_group_name_H-M   'P 1'
#
loop_
_entity.id
_entity.type
_entity.pdbx_description
1 polymer ?
#
loop_
_entity_poly.entity_id
_entity_poly.type
_entity_poly.pdbx_seq_one_letter_code
_entity_poly.pdbx_strand_id
1 'polypeptide(L)'
;MVLESLFSPEGAEHNPWALAILGFVFVSIAIFATGYLLPSEPGFLLIALVALPVAPLVLKLFDHEEVEVEEGERKWGSRTIARHFPIVLVLVSLFIGMCGSFCFWYLALPPAQANALFNAQNNELRSIGTVFSGHAVTSAEGSFMQVFELIFIHNLGVLALIIAFSIIYGAGAVLILIWNASIIGVFVGNFA
;
A
#
# COMPACT_ATOMS: atom_id res chain seq x y z
N MET A 1 19.55 1.39 11.34
CA MET A 1 19.15 -0.02 11.11
C MET A 1 19.82 -0.56 9.85
N VAL A 2 20.05 -1.88 9.75
CA VAL A 2 20.73 -2.54 8.60
C VAL A 2 20.00 -2.29 7.27
N LEU A 3 18.69 -2.04 7.29
CA LEU A 3 17.93 -1.63 6.10
C LEU A 3 18.31 -0.23 5.59
N GLU A 4 18.78 0.67 6.45
CA GLU A 4 19.20 2.03 6.07
C GLU A 4 20.48 2.05 5.24
N SER A 5 21.31 0.99 5.33
CA SER A 5 22.52 0.87 4.49
C SER A 5 22.22 0.25 3.12
N LEU A 6 21.04 -0.33 2.91
CA LEU A 6 20.67 -0.91 1.62
C LEU A 6 20.26 0.16 0.60
N PHE A 7 19.84 1.35 1.06
CA PHE A 7 19.37 2.40 0.16
C PHE A 7 19.63 3.82 0.69
N SER A 8 20.16 4.69 -0.18
CA SER A 8 20.27 6.13 0.07
C SER A 8 19.00 6.84 -0.42
N PRO A 9 18.39 7.71 0.41
CA PRO A 9 17.21 8.49 -0.01
C PRO A 9 17.44 9.29 -1.30
N GLU A 10 18.63 9.87 -1.50
CA GLU A 10 18.94 10.62 -2.72
C GLU A 10 18.89 9.73 -3.97
N GLY A 11 19.28 8.45 -3.84
CA GLY A 11 19.20 7.48 -4.92
C GLY A 11 17.76 7.06 -5.24
N ALA A 12 16.84 7.18 -4.28
CA ALA A 12 15.45 6.79 -4.44
C ALA A 12 14.69 7.76 -5.33
N GLU A 13 14.96 9.05 -5.18
CA GLU A 13 14.35 10.09 -6.00
C GLU A 13 14.83 10.04 -7.45
N HIS A 14 16.13 9.78 -7.65
CA HIS A 14 16.72 9.69 -8.99
C HIS A 14 16.36 8.39 -9.72
N ASN A 15 16.07 7.31 -9.00
CA ASN A 15 15.69 6.03 -9.56
C ASN A 15 14.51 5.38 -8.81
N PRO A 16 13.28 5.86 -9.04
CA PRO A 16 12.09 5.37 -8.35
C PRO A 16 11.77 3.89 -8.65
N TRP A 17 12.23 3.37 -9.78
CA TRP A 17 12.06 1.96 -10.15
C TRP A 17 12.79 0.99 -9.21
N ALA A 18 13.90 1.43 -8.61
CA ALA A 18 14.59 0.63 -7.61
C ALA A 18 13.70 0.36 -6.38
N LEU A 19 12.82 1.30 -6.01
CA LEU A 19 11.89 1.15 -4.90
C LEU A 19 10.73 0.22 -5.27
N ALA A 20 10.32 0.19 -6.52
CA ALA A 20 9.36 -0.80 -7.01
C ALA A 20 9.93 -2.23 -6.88
N ILE A 21 11.19 -2.44 -7.30
CA ILE A 21 11.87 -3.73 -7.14
C ILE A 21 12.00 -4.10 -5.66
N LEU A 22 12.36 -3.12 -4.81
CA LEU A 22 12.49 -3.35 -3.38
C LEU A 22 11.16 -3.76 -2.74
N GLY A 23 10.07 -3.06 -3.08
CA GLY A 23 8.72 -3.42 -2.65
C GLY A 23 8.35 -4.85 -3.06
N PHE A 24 8.74 -5.25 -4.28
CA PHE A 24 8.54 -6.62 -4.74
C PHE A 24 9.31 -7.64 -3.91
N VAL A 25 10.58 -7.36 -3.62
CA VAL A 25 11.43 -8.25 -2.80
C VAL A 25 10.88 -8.38 -1.38
N PHE A 26 10.46 -7.29 -0.74
CA PHE A 26 9.91 -7.33 0.62
C PHE A 26 8.62 -8.14 0.70
N VAL A 27 7.71 -7.96 -0.26
CA VAL A 27 6.49 -8.79 -0.34
C VAL A 27 6.84 -10.26 -0.56
N SER A 28 7.78 -10.56 -1.47
CA SER A 28 8.21 -11.93 -1.74
C SER A 28 8.76 -12.62 -0.49
N ILE A 29 9.63 -11.93 0.26
CA ILE A 29 10.19 -12.45 1.53
C ILE A 29 9.07 -12.71 2.55
N ALA A 30 8.12 -11.77 2.67
CA ALA A 30 7.00 -11.90 3.60
C ALA A 30 6.07 -13.07 3.24
N ILE A 31 5.85 -13.34 1.94
CA ILE A 31 5.07 -14.49 1.46
C ILE A 31 5.73 -15.81 1.86
N PHE A 32 7.03 -15.95 1.61
CA PHE A 32 7.77 -17.15 2.02
C PHE A 32 7.77 -17.33 3.55
N ALA A 33 7.98 -16.25 4.30
CA ALA A 33 7.96 -16.28 5.76
C ALA A 33 6.57 -16.69 6.29
N THR A 34 5.49 -16.13 5.73
CA THR A 34 4.11 -16.46 6.12
C THR A 34 3.79 -17.92 5.79
N GLY A 35 4.17 -18.38 4.60
CA GLY A 35 4.00 -19.77 4.16
C GLY A 35 4.75 -20.77 5.05
N TYR A 36 5.90 -20.39 5.59
CA TYR A 36 6.66 -21.21 6.54
C TYR A 36 6.04 -21.22 7.94
N LEU A 37 5.54 -20.08 8.41
CA LEU A 37 4.98 -19.94 9.76
C LEU A 37 3.59 -20.58 9.92
N LEU A 38 2.87 -20.82 8.80
CA LEU A 38 1.54 -21.45 8.77
C LEU A 38 0.57 -20.91 9.83
N PRO A 39 0.36 -19.58 9.91
CA PRO A 39 -0.54 -18.98 10.89
C PRO A 39 -2.01 -19.30 10.57
N SER A 40 -2.88 -19.17 11.58
CA SER A 40 -4.34 -19.26 11.40
C SER A 40 -4.89 -18.14 10.50
N GLU A 41 -4.29 -16.95 10.55
CA GLU A 41 -4.69 -15.77 9.76
C GLU A 41 -3.53 -15.23 8.92
N PRO A 42 -3.21 -15.88 7.79
CA PRO A 42 -2.04 -15.54 6.97
C PRO A 42 -2.10 -14.15 6.35
N GLY A 43 -3.29 -13.67 5.96
CA GLY A 43 -3.43 -12.36 5.32
C GLY A 43 -2.96 -11.18 6.18
N PHE A 44 -3.27 -11.18 7.49
CA PHE A 44 -2.85 -10.11 8.39
C PHE A 44 -1.37 -10.23 8.78
N LEU A 45 -0.88 -11.46 9.00
CA LEU A 45 0.54 -11.68 9.29
C LEU A 45 1.41 -11.23 8.10
N LEU A 46 0.97 -11.54 6.88
CA LEU A 46 1.66 -11.14 5.66
C LEU A 46 1.84 -9.62 5.61
N ILE A 47 0.79 -8.85 5.89
CA ILE A 47 0.83 -7.38 5.89
C ILE A 47 1.77 -6.85 6.98
N ALA A 48 1.69 -7.43 8.18
CA ALA A 48 2.59 -7.05 9.27
C ALA A 48 4.06 -7.31 8.92
N LEU A 49 4.37 -8.45 8.30
CA LEU A 49 5.73 -8.80 7.87
C LEU A 49 6.26 -7.90 6.77
N VAL A 50 5.41 -7.45 5.83
CA VAL A 50 5.79 -6.44 4.83
C VAL A 50 6.00 -5.06 5.48
N ALA A 51 5.21 -4.73 6.50
CA ALA A 51 5.32 -3.44 7.20
C ALA A 51 6.64 -3.31 7.98
N LEU A 52 7.22 -4.40 8.47
CA LEU A 52 8.48 -4.38 9.22
C LEU A 52 9.64 -3.69 8.47
N PRO A 53 9.97 -4.05 7.23
CA PRO A 53 11.00 -3.34 6.46
C PRO A 53 10.50 -2.05 5.80
N VAL A 54 9.21 -1.95 5.46
CA VAL A 54 8.67 -0.77 4.76
C VAL A 54 8.52 0.44 5.68
N ALA A 55 8.12 0.25 6.94
CA ALA A 55 7.93 1.34 7.89
C ALA A 55 9.20 2.19 8.12
N PRO A 56 10.36 1.62 8.50
CA PRO A 56 11.58 2.41 8.67
C PRO A 56 12.07 3.03 7.35
N LEU A 57 11.84 2.36 6.20
CA LEU A 57 12.16 2.93 4.89
C LEU A 57 11.35 4.20 4.60
N VAL A 58 10.04 4.14 4.80
CA VAL A 58 9.14 5.28 4.56
C VAL A 58 9.44 6.44 5.52
N LEU A 59 9.70 6.15 6.80
CA LEU A 59 10.11 7.17 7.76
C LEU A 59 11.41 7.86 7.33
N LYS A 60 12.43 7.10 6.90
CA LYS A 60 13.69 7.67 6.40
C LYS A 60 13.49 8.55 5.16
N LEU A 61 12.57 8.18 4.28
CA LEU A 61 12.24 9.01 3.11
C LEU A 61 11.61 10.34 3.55
N PHE A 62 10.69 10.32 4.51
CA PHE A 62 10.09 11.55 5.06
C PHE A 62 11.12 12.42 5.80
N ASP A 63 11.97 11.82 6.63
CA ASP A 63 13.03 12.56 7.31
C ASP A 63 13.99 13.24 6.31
N HIS A 64 14.31 12.57 5.20
CA HIS A 64 15.15 13.14 4.14
C HIS A 64 14.46 14.29 3.41
N GLU A 65 13.19 14.12 3.06
CA GLU A 65 12.39 15.17 2.42
C GLU A 65 12.25 16.40 3.32
N GLU A 66 12.04 16.20 4.63
CA GLU A 66 11.96 17.31 5.58
C GLU A 66 13.28 18.08 5.64
N VAL A 67 14.43 17.39 5.73
CA VAL A 67 15.75 18.03 5.72
C VAL A 67 16.01 18.77 4.41
N GLU A 68 15.72 18.16 3.26
CA GLU A 68 15.92 18.81 1.96
C GLU A 68 15.03 20.06 1.81
N VAL A 69 13.80 20.02 2.30
CA VAL A 69 12.86 21.15 2.29
C VAL A 69 13.29 22.25 3.28
N GLU A 70 13.89 21.90 4.40
CA GLU A 70 14.40 22.87 5.39
C GLU A 70 15.72 23.52 4.96
N GLU A 71 16.63 22.75 4.36
CA GLU A 71 17.95 23.21 3.89
C GLU A 71 17.88 23.91 2.52
N GLY A 72 16.96 23.48 1.65
CA GLY A 72 16.71 24.08 0.35
C GLY A 72 16.15 25.49 0.52
N GLU A 73 16.82 26.49 -0.08
CA GLU A 73 16.49 27.91 0.03
C GLU A 73 14.99 28.15 0.17
N ARG A 74 14.60 28.55 1.37
CA ARG A 74 13.25 28.90 1.80
C ARG A 74 12.69 29.98 0.87
N LYS A 75 12.23 29.61 -0.33
CA LYS A 75 11.55 30.51 -1.27
C LYS A 75 10.21 30.84 -0.63
N TRP A 76 10.21 31.90 0.18
CA TRP A 76 9.03 32.50 0.78
C TRP A 76 7.92 32.58 -0.27
N GLY A 77 6.88 31.74 -0.14
CA GLY A 77 5.65 31.87 -0.91
C GLY A 77 5.09 30.63 -1.61
N SER A 78 5.86 29.55 -1.83
CA SER A 78 5.28 28.34 -2.44
C SER A 78 4.64 27.44 -1.38
N ARG A 79 3.32 27.62 -1.16
CA ARG A 79 2.48 26.74 -0.32
C ARG A 79 1.94 25.53 -1.08
N THR A 80 2.56 25.15 -2.18
CA THR A 80 1.98 24.19 -3.12
C THR A 80 2.43 22.76 -2.81
N ILE A 81 1.48 21.81 -2.85
CA ILE A 81 1.72 20.34 -2.74
C ILE A 81 2.75 19.85 -3.77
N ALA A 82 2.93 20.58 -4.88
CA ALA A 82 3.89 20.28 -5.94
C ALA A 82 5.34 20.11 -5.45
N ARG A 83 5.72 20.71 -4.32
CA ARG A 83 7.07 20.52 -3.73
C ARG A 83 7.31 19.10 -3.22
N HIS A 84 6.23 18.44 -2.79
CA HIS A 84 6.25 17.08 -2.23
C HIS A 84 6.07 16.01 -3.33
N PHE A 85 5.98 16.44 -4.59
CA PHE A 85 5.75 15.54 -5.70
C PHE A 85 6.87 14.48 -5.91
N PRO A 86 8.17 14.79 -5.71
CA PRO A 86 9.24 13.80 -5.82
C PRO A 86 9.04 12.62 -4.87
N ILE A 87 8.82 12.89 -3.57
CA ILE A 87 8.58 11.82 -2.59
C ILE A 87 7.28 11.05 -2.87
N VAL A 88 6.24 11.72 -3.37
CA VAL A 88 5.00 11.03 -3.80
C VAL A 88 5.29 10.05 -4.94
N LEU A 89 6.14 10.40 -5.91
CA LEU A 89 6.55 9.50 -6.99
C LEU A 89 7.30 8.27 -6.46
N VAL A 90 8.18 8.47 -5.49
CA VAL A 90 8.92 7.38 -4.82
C VAL A 90 7.95 6.42 -4.10
N LEU A 91 6.99 6.96 -3.34
CA LEU A 91 5.98 6.17 -2.63
C LEU A 91 5.05 5.42 -3.59
N VAL A 92 4.62 6.05 -4.69
CA VAL A 92 3.82 5.41 -5.75
C VAL A 92 4.60 4.26 -6.39
N SER A 93 5.90 4.42 -6.60
CA SER A 93 6.73 3.38 -7.20
C SER A 93 6.89 2.18 -6.26
N LEU A 94 7.13 2.42 -4.98
CA LEU A 94 7.10 1.38 -3.94
C LEU A 94 5.76 0.64 -3.92
N PHE A 95 4.64 1.38 -3.96
CA PHE A 95 3.29 0.83 -3.99
C PHE A 95 3.05 -0.06 -5.22
N ILE A 96 3.42 0.40 -6.42
CA ILE A 96 3.31 -0.37 -7.67
C ILE A 96 4.13 -1.65 -7.58
N GLY A 97 5.34 -1.59 -7.03
CA GLY A 97 6.18 -2.76 -6.79
C GLY A 97 5.50 -3.81 -5.91
N MET A 98 4.88 -3.38 -4.81
CA MET A 98 4.12 -4.26 -3.93
C MET A 98 2.88 -4.85 -4.61
N CYS A 99 2.08 -4.04 -5.32
CA CYS A 99 0.93 -4.50 -6.10
C CYS A 99 1.35 -5.57 -7.12
N GLY A 100 2.43 -5.31 -7.87
CA GLY A 100 2.97 -6.24 -8.85
C GLY A 100 3.43 -7.55 -8.23
N SER A 101 4.04 -7.51 -7.04
CA SER A 101 4.45 -8.70 -6.31
C SER A 101 3.27 -9.51 -5.78
N PHE A 102 2.27 -8.85 -5.18
CA PHE A 102 1.06 -9.54 -4.73
C PHE A 102 0.33 -10.20 -5.90
N CYS A 103 0.19 -9.50 -7.03
CA CYS A 103 -0.38 -10.06 -8.26
C CYS A 103 0.44 -11.26 -8.77
N PHE A 104 1.76 -11.10 -8.89
CA PHE A 104 2.65 -12.17 -9.33
C PHE A 104 2.50 -13.43 -8.49
N TRP A 105 2.56 -13.31 -7.15
CA TRP A 105 2.48 -14.47 -6.27
C TRP A 105 1.08 -15.07 -6.19
N TYR A 106 0.03 -14.26 -6.33
CA TYR A 106 -1.32 -14.78 -6.46
C TYR A 106 -1.46 -15.72 -7.67
N LEU A 107 -0.83 -15.36 -8.80
CA LEU A 107 -0.83 -16.15 -10.04
C LEU A 107 0.18 -17.31 -10.04
N ALA A 108 1.34 -17.13 -9.42
CA ALA A 108 2.44 -18.10 -9.46
C ALA A 108 2.24 -19.28 -8.49
N LEU A 109 1.53 -19.07 -7.38
CA LEU A 109 1.28 -20.12 -6.39
C LEU A 109 0.17 -21.08 -6.85
N PRO A 110 0.19 -22.35 -6.41
CA PRO A 110 -0.92 -23.26 -6.61
C PRO A 110 -2.23 -22.67 -6.05
N PRO A 111 -3.38 -22.84 -6.73
CA PRO A 111 -4.63 -22.18 -6.34
C PRO A 111 -5.05 -22.43 -4.89
N ALA A 112 -4.83 -23.63 -4.35
CA ALA A 112 -5.13 -23.94 -2.96
C ALA A 112 -4.27 -23.12 -1.97
N GLN A 113 -2.99 -22.93 -2.28
CA GLN A 113 -2.06 -22.15 -1.45
C GLN A 113 -2.35 -20.65 -1.59
N ALA A 114 -2.57 -20.15 -2.81
CA ALA A 114 -2.93 -18.75 -3.04
C ALA A 114 -4.22 -18.37 -2.30
N ASN A 115 -5.26 -19.20 -2.39
CA ASN A 115 -6.53 -18.94 -1.70
C ASN A 115 -6.40 -18.96 -0.17
N ALA A 116 -5.55 -19.85 0.37
CA ALA A 116 -5.29 -19.89 1.79
C ALA A 116 -4.49 -18.68 2.26
N LEU A 117 -3.41 -18.32 1.56
CA LEU A 117 -2.52 -17.22 1.92
C LEU A 117 -3.21 -15.85 1.82
N PHE A 118 -4.01 -15.65 0.76
CA PHE A 118 -4.71 -14.40 0.48
C PHE A 118 -6.19 -14.44 0.90
N ASN A 119 -6.53 -15.24 1.91
CA ASN A 119 -7.92 -15.44 2.35
C ASN A 119 -8.61 -14.12 2.74
N ALA A 120 -7.92 -13.28 3.52
CA ALA A 120 -8.43 -12.00 3.99
C ALA A 120 -8.68 -11.04 2.81
N GLN A 121 -7.74 -11.00 1.86
CA GLN A 121 -7.87 -10.18 0.66
C GLN A 121 -9.03 -10.64 -0.23
N ASN A 122 -9.16 -11.96 -0.44
CA ASN A 122 -10.27 -12.52 -1.21
C ASN A 122 -11.63 -12.25 -0.55
N ASN A 123 -11.71 -12.33 0.78
CA ASN A 123 -12.93 -12.02 1.51
C ASN A 123 -13.32 -10.53 1.38
N GLU A 124 -12.33 -9.64 1.44
CA GLU A 124 -12.55 -8.21 1.24
C GLU A 124 -12.97 -7.91 -0.22
N LEU A 125 -12.40 -8.60 -1.21
CA LEU A 125 -12.86 -8.44 -2.60
C LEU A 125 -14.30 -8.91 -2.81
N ARG A 126 -14.73 -9.96 -2.10
CA ARG A 126 -16.13 -10.41 -2.15
C ARG A 126 -17.07 -9.42 -1.46
N SER A 127 -16.67 -8.84 -0.33
CA SER A 127 -17.47 -7.81 0.36
C SER A 127 -17.63 -6.58 -0.52
N ILE A 128 -16.56 -6.12 -1.16
CA ILE A 128 -16.58 -5.00 -2.11
C ILE A 128 -17.37 -5.35 -3.38
N GLY A 129 -17.16 -6.53 -3.97
CA GLY A 129 -17.81 -6.93 -5.22
C GLY A 129 -19.35 -6.95 -5.15
N THR A 130 -19.93 -7.22 -3.98
CA THR A 130 -21.38 -7.14 -3.78
C THR A 130 -21.93 -5.70 -3.80
N VAL A 131 -21.08 -4.70 -3.57
CA VAL A 131 -21.43 -3.28 -3.49
C VAL A 131 -21.26 -2.58 -4.85
N PHE A 132 -20.29 -3.01 -5.66
CA PHE A 132 -19.94 -2.36 -6.93
C PHE A 132 -20.46 -3.14 -8.15
N SER A 133 -21.78 -3.17 -8.34
CA SER A 133 -22.41 -3.92 -9.44
C SER A 133 -22.52 -3.15 -10.77
N GLY A 134 -21.94 -1.95 -10.89
CA GLY A 134 -21.96 -1.15 -12.14
C GLY A 134 -23.29 -0.45 -12.46
N HIS A 135 -24.27 -0.51 -11.56
CA HIS A 135 -25.63 0.03 -11.73
C HIS A 135 -25.77 1.53 -11.41
N ALA A 136 -24.77 2.35 -11.76
CA ALA A 136 -24.70 3.76 -11.35
C ALA A 136 -25.84 4.66 -11.87
N VAL A 137 -26.60 4.22 -12.88
CA VAL A 137 -27.64 5.02 -13.58
C VAL A 137 -29.04 4.41 -13.45
N THR A 138 -29.17 3.17 -12.95
CA THR A 138 -30.48 2.52 -12.84
C THR A 138 -31.15 2.88 -11.51
N SER A 139 -32.39 3.35 -11.60
CA SER A 139 -33.25 3.79 -10.49
C SER A 139 -33.83 2.63 -9.65
N ALA A 140 -33.02 1.62 -9.35
CA ALA A 140 -33.33 0.58 -8.38
C ALA A 140 -32.43 0.75 -7.14
N GLU A 141 -32.61 -0.07 -6.10
CA GLU A 141 -31.74 -0.09 -4.91
C GLU A 141 -30.25 0.04 -5.31
N GLY A 142 -29.56 1.05 -4.78
CA GLY A 142 -28.24 1.48 -5.28
C GLY A 142 -28.23 2.79 -6.07
N SER A 143 -29.05 3.78 -5.66
CA SER A 143 -28.99 5.15 -6.19
C SER A 143 -27.55 5.67 -6.18
N PHE A 144 -27.13 6.39 -7.22
CA PHE A 144 -25.80 7.00 -7.33
C PHE A 144 -25.36 7.68 -6.02
N MET A 145 -26.27 8.40 -5.37
CA MET A 145 -25.97 9.11 -4.13
C MET A 145 -25.62 8.16 -2.97
N GLN A 146 -26.33 7.02 -2.86
CA GLN A 146 -26.08 6.02 -1.81
C GLN A 146 -24.74 5.32 -2.02
N VAL A 147 -24.43 4.95 -3.27
CA VAL A 147 -23.14 4.32 -3.62
C VAL A 147 -21.99 5.31 -3.45
N PHE A 148 -22.16 6.55 -3.88
CA PHE A 148 -21.16 7.60 -3.69
C PHE A 148 -20.89 7.87 -2.21
N GLU A 149 -21.93 8.04 -1.39
CA GLU A 149 -21.79 8.29 0.04
C GLU A 149 -21.06 7.13 0.73
N LEU A 150 -21.44 5.89 0.40
CA LEU A 150 -20.77 4.70 0.92
C LEU A 150 -19.27 4.71 0.59
N ILE A 151 -18.90 4.92 -0.68
CA ILE A 151 -17.49 4.95 -1.10
C ILE A 151 -16.74 6.10 -0.43
N PHE A 152 -17.34 7.28 -0.43
CA PHE A 152 -16.72 8.50 0.09
C PHE A 152 -16.47 8.38 1.61
N ILE A 153 -17.48 7.95 2.37
CA ILE A 153 -17.38 7.81 3.83
C ILE A 153 -16.41 6.68 4.21
N HIS A 154 -16.37 5.57 3.48
CA HIS A 154 -15.38 4.52 3.72
C HIS A 154 -13.94 5.03 3.51
N ASN A 155 -13.67 5.73 2.40
CA ASN A 155 -12.34 6.29 2.15
C ASN A 155 -11.97 7.40 3.14
N LEU A 156 -12.94 8.21 3.56
CA LEU A 156 -12.73 9.23 4.60
C LEU A 156 -12.43 8.60 5.97
N GLY A 157 -13.08 7.49 6.31
CA GLY A 157 -12.79 6.70 7.51
C GLY A 157 -11.37 6.13 7.49
N VAL A 158 -10.94 5.60 6.33
CA VAL A 158 -9.55 5.14 6.14
C VAL A 158 -8.57 6.31 6.30
N LEU A 159 -8.85 7.48 5.71
CA LEU A 159 -8.01 8.67 5.87
C LEU A 159 -7.91 9.10 7.34
N ALA A 160 -9.02 9.11 8.08
CA ALA A 160 -9.03 9.43 9.50
C ALA A 160 -8.20 8.45 10.33
N LEU A 161 -8.27 7.14 10.02
CA LEU A 161 -7.44 6.12 10.65
C LEU A 161 -5.95 6.30 10.32
N ILE A 162 -5.60 6.61 9.08
CA ILE A 162 -4.22 6.92 8.68
C ILE A 162 -3.67 8.08 9.52
N ILE A 163 -4.43 9.16 9.66
CA ILE A 163 -4.02 10.33 10.45
C ILE A 163 -3.84 9.93 11.92
N ALA A 164 -4.82 9.24 12.51
CA ALA A 164 -4.76 8.80 13.90
C ALA A 164 -3.54 7.88 14.17
N PHE A 165 -3.31 6.88 13.33
CA PHE A 165 -2.16 5.99 13.48
C PHE A 165 -0.83 6.66 13.18
N SER A 166 -0.79 7.66 12.29
CA SER A 166 0.45 8.42 12.04
C SER A 166 0.82 9.27 13.26
N ILE A 167 -0.15 9.80 14.00
CA ILE A 167 0.10 10.50 15.27
C ILE A 167 0.61 9.53 16.35
N ILE A 168 0.05 8.32 16.44
CA ILE A 168 0.40 7.36 17.50
C ILE A 168 1.72 6.62 17.22
N TYR A 169 1.93 6.20 15.97
CA TYR A 169 3.00 5.25 15.60
C TYR A 169 4.01 5.82 14.59
N GLY A 170 3.86 7.08 14.14
CA GLY A 170 4.75 7.74 13.18
C GLY A 170 4.61 7.26 11.73
N ALA A 171 4.36 5.96 11.50
CA ALA A 171 4.24 5.34 10.18
C ALA A 171 2.86 4.67 9.96
N GLY A 172 1.81 5.17 10.60
CA GLY A 172 0.46 4.56 10.57
C GLY A 172 -0.12 4.34 9.17
N ALA A 173 0.25 5.18 8.21
CA ALA A 173 -0.12 5.04 6.81
C ALA A 173 0.39 3.74 6.15
N VAL A 174 1.52 3.20 6.62
CA VAL A 174 2.23 2.10 5.96
C VAL A 174 1.41 0.81 5.96
N LEU A 175 0.78 0.47 7.09
CA LEU A 175 -0.07 -0.73 7.20
C LEU A 175 -1.25 -0.67 6.23
N ILE A 176 -1.89 0.50 6.12
CA ILE A 176 -3.04 0.72 5.24
C ILE A 176 -2.61 0.73 3.77
N LEU A 177 -1.44 1.30 3.46
CA LEU A 177 -0.86 1.31 2.13
C LEU A 177 -0.57 -0.12 1.65
N ILE A 178 0.01 -0.96 2.50
CA ILE A 178 0.29 -2.37 2.20
C ILE A 178 -1.01 -3.17 2.07
N TRP A 179 -1.98 -2.95 2.96
CA TRP A 179 -3.31 -3.57 2.86
C TRP A 179 -3.93 -3.28 1.49
N ASN A 180 -4.00 -2.01 1.09
CA ASN A 180 -4.55 -1.60 -0.21
C ASN A 180 -3.76 -2.19 -1.38
N ALA A 181 -2.43 -2.22 -1.30
CA ALA A 181 -1.60 -2.84 -2.34
C ALA A 181 -1.91 -4.34 -2.50
N SER A 182 -2.15 -5.04 -1.38
CA SER A 182 -2.49 -6.47 -1.39
C SER A 182 -3.86 -6.74 -2.02
N ILE A 183 -4.86 -5.91 -1.72
CA ILE A 183 -6.21 -6.01 -2.31
C ILE A 183 -6.14 -5.80 -3.83
N ILE A 184 -5.45 -4.74 -4.28
CA ILE A 184 -5.30 -4.46 -5.71
C ILE A 184 -4.52 -5.56 -6.42
N GLY A 185 -3.42 -6.03 -5.84
CA GLY A 185 -2.62 -7.11 -6.42
C GLY A 185 -3.43 -8.39 -6.62
N VAL A 186 -4.18 -8.82 -5.59
CA VAL A 186 -5.06 -10.00 -5.66
C VAL A 186 -6.22 -9.76 -6.63
N PHE A 187 -6.79 -8.56 -6.67
CA PHE A 187 -7.85 -8.20 -7.62
C PHE A 187 -7.37 -8.36 -9.05
N VAL A 188 -6.25 -7.73 -9.41
CA VAL A 188 -5.66 -7.84 -10.76
C VAL A 188 -5.33 -9.29 -11.10
N GLY A 189 -4.77 -10.04 -10.15
CA GLY A 189 -4.49 -11.46 -10.32
C GLY A 189 -5.74 -12.33 -10.56
N ASN A 190 -6.93 -11.91 -10.12
CA ASN A 190 -8.17 -12.62 -10.41
C ASN A 190 -8.69 -12.43 -11.86
N PHE A 191 -8.22 -11.42 -12.60
CA PHE A 191 -8.63 -11.17 -13.99
C PHE A 191 -7.70 -11.76 -15.05
N ALA A 192 -6.51 -12.20 -14.66
CA ALA A 192 -5.51 -12.77 -15.56
C ALA A 192 -5.72 -14.29 -15.75
#